data_AF-A0A949LFA5-F1
#
_entry.id   AF-A0A949LFA5-F1
#
_cell.length_a   1.000
_cell.length_b   1.000
_cell.length_c   1.000
_cell.angle_alpha   90.00
_cell.angle_beta   90.00
_cell.angle_gamma   90.00
#
_symmetry.space_group_name_H-M   'P 1'
#
loop_
_entity.id
_entity.type
_entity.pdbx_description
1 polymer ?
#
loop_
_entity_poly.entity_id
_entity_poly.type
_entity_poly.pdbx_seq_one_letter_code
_entity_poly.pdbx_strand_id
1 'polypeptide(L)'
;MAKPPKHRNFSYVATVIVVALACVGRADDTPLEIVRARCLDCHSGDEVQGGIDLAALTAAADVAKDFKAWRKVRDVLEAGRMPPKEAEPLAAGEREVLCGWISPRMRLAVEAHAGDPGVVTLRRLTNAEYDATVRDLTGVDFGLARDFDPDGGGGEGFSNTGDVLFVSPRQFDRYLSAARSLADHASILPGTGIVFHPQRVGRRGPEQLRDQAQQAIYVWYQKAATPHVPLDG
;
A
#
# COMPACT_ATOMS: atom_id res chain seq x y z
N MET A 1 -23.04 -23.11 66.60
CA MET A 1 -22.44 -24.39 66.16
C MET A 1 -23.41 -25.08 65.22
N ALA A 2 -23.19 -24.97 63.91
CA ALA A 2 -24.02 -25.60 62.89
C ALA A 2 -23.12 -26.36 61.92
N LYS A 3 -23.44 -27.63 61.72
CA LYS A 3 -22.73 -28.66 60.95
C LYS A 3 -22.90 -28.42 59.44
N PRO A 4 -21.85 -28.47 58.59
CA PRO A 4 -22.03 -28.37 57.16
C PRO A 4 -22.43 -29.73 56.56
N PRO A 5 -23.42 -29.80 55.65
CA PRO A 5 -23.68 -31.00 54.89
C PRO A 5 -22.96 -31.01 53.53
N LYS A 6 -22.16 -32.08 53.37
CA LYS A 6 -22.11 -33.05 52.27
C LYS A 6 -22.00 -32.56 50.81
N HIS A 7 -20.80 -32.84 50.28
CA HIS A 7 -20.48 -33.44 48.97
C HIS A 7 -21.40 -33.14 47.78
N ARG A 8 -20.85 -32.44 46.77
CA ARG A 8 -21.40 -32.41 45.40
C ARG A 8 -20.44 -33.16 44.48
N ASN A 9 -21.04 -34.10 43.76
CA ASN A 9 -20.43 -35.05 42.85
C ASN A 9 -19.85 -34.36 41.61
N PHE A 10 -18.61 -34.71 41.27
CA PHE A 10 -17.91 -34.26 40.07
C PHE A 10 -18.43 -35.08 38.87
N SER A 11 -19.26 -34.47 38.01
CA SER A 11 -19.75 -35.10 36.79
C SER A 11 -18.76 -34.77 35.66
N TYR A 12 -18.11 -35.81 35.13
CA TYR A 12 -17.19 -35.72 33.99
C TYR A 12 -17.98 -35.42 32.72
N VAL A 13 -17.79 -34.23 32.15
CA VAL A 13 -18.26 -33.91 30.79
C VAL A 13 -17.21 -34.42 29.81
N ALA A 14 -17.49 -35.56 29.19
CA ALA A 14 -16.70 -36.10 28.08
C ALA A 14 -16.92 -35.24 26.84
N THR A 15 -15.92 -34.44 26.47
CA THR A 15 -15.92 -33.69 25.21
C THR A 15 -15.45 -34.61 24.10
N VAL A 16 -16.35 -35.02 23.21
CA VAL A 16 -16.03 -35.75 21.99
C VAL A 16 -15.44 -34.74 21.00
N ILE A 17 -14.12 -34.76 20.84
CA ILE A 17 -13.43 -34.05 19.75
C ILE A 17 -13.66 -34.85 18.47
N VAL A 18 -14.58 -34.38 17.63
CA VAL A 18 -14.66 -34.84 16.23
C VAL A 18 -13.50 -34.19 15.49
N VAL A 19 -12.40 -34.92 15.34
CA VAL A 19 -11.34 -34.57 14.39
C VAL A 19 -11.92 -34.77 13.00
N ALA A 20 -12.35 -33.68 12.36
CA ALA A 20 -12.61 -33.66 10.94
C ALA A 20 -11.27 -33.92 10.23
N LEU A 21 -11.07 -35.16 9.83
CA LEU A 21 -9.98 -35.55 8.96
C LEU A 21 -10.22 -34.83 7.62
N ALA A 22 -9.55 -33.70 7.43
CA ALA A 22 -9.48 -33.06 6.13
C ALA A 22 -8.86 -34.07 5.17
N CYS A 23 -9.67 -34.59 4.27
CA CYS A 23 -9.22 -35.23 3.05
C CYS A 23 -8.40 -34.17 2.28
N VAL A 24 -7.09 -34.16 2.52
CA VAL A 24 -6.13 -33.64 1.56
C VAL A 24 -6.31 -34.51 0.32
N GLY A 25 -7.18 -34.06 -0.58
CA GLY A 25 -7.31 -34.66 -1.90
C GLY A 25 -5.92 -34.72 -2.51
N ARG A 26 -5.52 -35.90 -3.00
CA ARG A 26 -4.45 -35.96 -3.99
C ARG A 26 -4.78 -34.91 -5.04
N ALA A 27 -3.82 -34.09 -5.43
CA ALA A 27 -4.00 -33.21 -6.56
C ALA A 27 -4.50 -34.06 -7.73
N ASP A 28 -5.71 -33.80 -8.21
CA ASP A 28 -6.19 -34.39 -9.44
C ASP A 28 -5.25 -33.88 -10.54
N ASP A 29 -4.29 -34.71 -10.95
CA ASP A 29 -3.32 -34.41 -12.01
C ASP A 29 -3.97 -34.43 -13.40
N THR A 30 -5.24 -34.84 -13.49
CA THR A 30 -6.04 -34.93 -14.73
C THR A 30 -5.97 -33.68 -15.60
N PRO A 31 -6.03 -32.44 -15.06
CA PRO A 31 -5.90 -31.23 -15.87
C PRO A 31 -4.50 -31.06 -16.45
N LEU A 32 -3.44 -31.45 -15.74
CA LEU A 32 -2.08 -31.41 -16.25
C LEU A 32 -1.83 -32.49 -17.31
N GLU A 33 -2.48 -33.65 -17.17
CA GLU A 33 -2.47 -34.69 -18.21
C GLU A 33 -3.14 -34.21 -19.50
N ILE A 34 -4.26 -33.49 -19.41
CA ILE A 34 -4.92 -32.86 -20.57
C ILE A 34 -3.97 -31.86 -21.24
N VAL A 35 -3.29 -31.00 -20.46
CA VAL A 35 -2.30 -30.06 -21.02
C VAL A 35 -1.17 -30.81 -21.73
N ARG A 36 -0.65 -31.88 -21.13
CA ARG A 36 0.39 -32.72 -21.73
C ARG A 36 -0.03 -33.35 -23.05
N ALA A 37 -1.26 -33.85 -23.11
CA ALA A 37 -1.79 -34.56 -24.27
C ALA A 37 -2.28 -33.64 -25.40
N ARG A 38 -2.74 -32.42 -25.09
CA ARG A 38 -3.45 -31.55 -26.05
C ARG A 38 -2.69 -30.29 -26.43
N CYS A 39 -1.69 -29.88 -25.64
CA CYS A 39 -1.11 -28.54 -25.78
C CYS A 39 0.40 -28.54 -26.03
N LEU A 40 1.14 -29.55 -25.57
CA LEU A 40 2.61 -29.52 -25.64
C LEU A 40 3.15 -29.63 -27.06
N ASP A 41 2.41 -30.18 -28.00
CA ASP A 41 2.81 -30.26 -29.41
C ASP A 41 3.12 -28.89 -30.03
N CYS A 42 2.46 -27.82 -29.54
CA CYS A 42 2.66 -26.45 -30.03
C CYS A 42 3.29 -25.51 -28.98
N HIS A 43 3.16 -25.84 -27.69
CA HIS A 43 3.55 -24.98 -26.57
C HIS A 43 4.70 -25.58 -25.75
N SER A 44 5.64 -26.28 -26.40
CA SER A 44 6.88 -26.76 -25.79
C SER A 44 8.02 -26.83 -26.82
N GLY A 45 9.26 -27.02 -26.36
CA GLY A 45 10.43 -27.18 -27.22
C GLY A 45 11.07 -25.86 -27.70
N ASP A 46 11.79 -25.92 -28.83
CA ASP A 46 12.61 -24.80 -29.33
C ASP A 46 11.78 -23.69 -30.01
N GLU A 47 10.62 -24.02 -30.60
CA GLU A 47 9.69 -23.06 -31.20
C GLU A 47 8.34 -23.05 -30.46
N VAL A 48 8.22 -22.17 -29.47
CA VAL A 48 7.04 -22.08 -28.61
C VAL A 48 5.99 -21.13 -29.18
N GLN A 49 4.86 -21.65 -29.65
CA GLN A 49 3.79 -20.82 -30.20
C GLN A 49 3.19 -19.89 -29.13
N GLY A 50 2.94 -18.64 -29.51
CA GLY A 50 2.36 -17.64 -28.62
C GLY A 50 3.23 -17.25 -27.42
N GLY A 51 4.50 -17.69 -27.38
CA GLY A 51 5.46 -17.39 -26.32
C GLY A 51 5.08 -17.95 -24.95
N ILE A 52 4.35 -19.07 -24.88
CA ILE A 52 4.00 -19.75 -23.63
C ILE A 52 4.52 -21.18 -23.68
N ASP A 53 5.53 -21.49 -22.85
CA ASP A 53 6.02 -22.85 -22.66
C ASP A 53 5.21 -23.53 -21.55
N LEU A 54 4.25 -24.35 -21.96
CA LEU A 54 3.39 -25.11 -21.06
C LEU A 54 4.11 -26.30 -20.42
N ALA A 55 5.24 -26.78 -20.99
CA ALA A 55 6.03 -27.82 -20.34
C ALA A 55 6.69 -27.24 -19.07
N ALA A 56 7.25 -26.05 -19.15
CA ALA A 56 7.80 -25.34 -17.98
C ALA A 56 6.71 -25.02 -16.93
N LEU A 57 5.55 -24.49 -17.36
CA LEU A 57 4.46 -24.15 -16.44
C LEU A 57 3.89 -25.38 -15.71
N THR A 58 3.77 -26.53 -16.39
CA THR A 58 3.19 -27.74 -15.80
C THR A 58 4.18 -28.57 -14.98
N ALA A 59 5.49 -28.30 -15.08
CA ALA A 59 6.51 -28.98 -14.27
C ALA A 59 6.40 -28.60 -12.79
N ALA A 60 6.19 -27.30 -12.49
CA ALA A 60 5.96 -26.82 -11.13
C ALA A 60 4.46 -26.73 -10.77
N ALA A 61 3.61 -26.49 -11.77
CA ALA A 61 2.17 -26.28 -11.60
C ALA A 61 1.81 -25.21 -10.54
N ASP A 62 2.72 -24.24 -10.33
CA ASP A 62 2.55 -23.16 -9.38
C ASP A 62 1.86 -21.97 -10.05
N VAL A 63 0.53 -21.94 -9.92
CA VAL A 63 -0.30 -20.88 -10.51
C VAL A 63 -0.03 -19.50 -9.88
N ALA A 64 0.43 -19.44 -8.62
CA ALA A 64 0.71 -18.18 -7.97
C ALA A 64 2.00 -17.56 -8.54
N LYS A 65 3.05 -18.36 -8.68
CA LYS A 65 4.33 -17.92 -9.26
C LYS A 65 4.18 -17.50 -10.72
N ASP A 66 3.46 -18.29 -11.52
CA ASP A 66 3.31 -18.07 -12.96
C ASP A 66 1.96 -17.42 -13.35
N PHE A 67 1.41 -16.60 -12.45
CA PHE A 67 0.05 -16.05 -12.53
C PHE A 67 -0.30 -15.41 -13.89
N LYS A 68 0.60 -14.60 -14.44
CA LYS A 68 0.38 -13.91 -15.72
C LYS A 68 0.24 -14.90 -16.88
N ALA A 69 1.06 -15.97 -16.88
CA ALA A 69 1.03 -16.97 -17.93
C ALA A 69 -0.25 -17.81 -17.83
N TRP A 70 -0.59 -18.29 -16.63
CA TRP A 70 -1.84 -19.03 -16.38
C TRP A 70 -3.10 -18.20 -16.66
N ARG A 71 -3.08 -16.89 -16.39
CA ARG A 71 -4.15 -15.97 -16.80
C ARG A 71 -4.35 -15.99 -18.32
N LYS A 72 -3.26 -15.86 -19.09
CA LYS A 72 -3.33 -15.89 -20.55
C LYS A 72 -3.87 -17.23 -21.07
N VAL A 73 -3.44 -18.35 -20.47
CA VAL A 73 -3.96 -19.70 -20.78
C VAL A 73 -5.46 -19.78 -20.53
N ARG A 74 -5.93 -19.38 -19.35
CA ARG A 74 -7.36 -19.34 -19.02
C ARG A 74 -8.13 -18.46 -20.01
N ASP A 75 -7.65 -17.24 -20.28
CA ASP A 75 -8.35 -16.28 -21.14
C ASP A 75 -8.48 -16.77 -22.60
N VAL A 76 -7.53 -17.57 -23.11
CA VAL A 76 -7.67 -18.17 -24.46
C VAL A 76 -8.56 -19.41 -24.46
N LEU A 77 -8.57 -20.19 -23.38
CA LEU A 77 -9.45 -21.35 -23.21
C LEU A 77 -10.92 -20.91 -23.05
N GLU A 78 -11.18 -19.92 -22.19
CA GLU A 78 -12.52 -19.35 -21.99
C GLU A 78 -13.06 -18.71 -23.27
N ALA A 79 -12.20 -18.05 -24.05
CA ALA A 79 -12.55 -17.49 -25.34
C ALA A 79 -12.69 -18.54 -26.47
N GLY A 80 -12.39 -19.81 -26.21
CA GLY A 80 -12.41 -20.88 -27.22
C GLY A 80 -11.45 -20.65 -28.39
N ARG A 81 -10.38 -19.86 -28.18
CA ARG A 81 -9.37 -19.55 -29.22
C ARG A 81 -8.31 -20.64 -29.35
N MET A 82 -8.20 -21.49 -28.33
CA MET A 82 -7.35 -22.67 -28.33
C MET A 82 -8.20 -23.92 -28.11
N PRO A 83 -7.89 -25.04 -28.80
CA PRO A 83 -6.86 -25.21 -29.83
C PRO A 83 -7.17 -24.45 -31.14
N PRO A 84 -6.17 -24.18 -32.01
CA PRO A 84 -6.41 -23.57 -33.32
C PRO A 84 -7.21 -24.52 -34.22
N LYS A 85 -7.79 -23.99 -35.31
CA LYS A 85 -8.68 -24.77 -36.20
C LYS A 85 -7.99 -25.97 -36.87
N GLU A 86 -6.67 -25.86 -37.04
CA GLU A 86 -5.81 -26.86 -37.66
C GLU A 86 -5.39 -27.97 -36.68
N ALA A 87 -5.66 -27.79 -35.38
CA ALA A 87 -5.35 -28.77 -34.34
C ALA A 87 -6.60 -29.54 -33.90
N GLU A 88 -6.38 -30.70 -33.27
CA GLU A 88 -7.45 -31.52 -32.73
C GLU A 88 -8.24 -30.73 -31.65
N PRO A 89 -9.58 -30.67 -31.74
CA PRO A 89 -10.38 -29.97 -30.74
C PRO A 89 -10.30 -30.67 -29.37
N LEU A 90 -10.45 -29.89 -28.31
CA LEU A 90 -10.64 -30.45 -26.97
C LEU A 90 -11.94 -31.27 -26.92
N ALA A 91 -11.89 -32.39 -26.21
CA ALA A 91 -13.07 -33.19 -25.95
C ALA A 91 -14.09 -32.43 -25.09
N ALA A 92 -15.34 -32.86 -25.13
CA ALA A 92 -16.40 -32.27 -24.34
C ALA A 92 -16.04 -32.31 -22.83
N GLY A 93 -16.07 -31.15 -22.16
CA GLY A 93 -15.74 -31.05 -20.74
C GLY A 93 -14.26 -30.78 -20.44
N GLU A 94 -13.31 -31.05 -21.35
CA GLU A 94 -11.87 -30.85 -21.07
C GLU A 94 -11.55 -29.37 -20.80
N ARG A 95 -12.18 -28.46 -21.56
CA ARG A 95 -12.04 -27.01 -21.35
C ARG A 95 -12.55 -26.60 -19.97
N GLU A 96 -13.72 -27.09 -19.57
CA GLU A 96 -14.33 -26.80 -18.28
C GLU A 96 -13.47 -27.33 -17.13
N VAL A 97 -12.89 -28.52 -17.28
CA VAL A 97 -11.94 -29.11 -16.32
C VAL A 97 -10.69 -28.25 -16.18
N LEU A 98 -10.08 -27.81 -17.30
CA LEU A 98 -8.91 -26.93 -17.28
C LEU A 98 -9.22 -25.58 -16.61
N CYS A 99 -10.29 -24.91 -17.02
CA CYS A 99 -10.68 -23.61 -16.45
C CYS A 99 -11.07 -23.73 -14.97
N GLY A 100 -11.71 -24.85 -14.59
CA GLY A 100 -12.06 -25.20 -13.22
C GLY A 100 -10.85 -25.54 -12.35
N TRP A 101 -9.73 -25.95 -12.94
CA TRP A 101 -8.47 -26.15 -12.22
C TRP A 101 -7.68 -24.83 -12.05
N ILE A 102 -7.62 -24.00 -13.09
CA ILE A 102 -6.86 -22.74 -13.09
C ILE A 102 -7.52 -21.68 -12.22
N SER A 103 -8.82 -21.44 -12.40
CA SER A 103 -9.51 -20.27 -11.83
C SER A 103 -9.53 -20.24 -10.29
N PRO A 104 -9.79 -21.35 -9.57
CA PRO A 104 -9.72 -21.35 -8.11
C PRO A 104 -8.31 -21.09 -7.58
N ARG A 105 -7.27 -21.64 -8.23
CA ARG A 105 -5.87 -21.42 -7.83
C ARG A 105 -5.45 -19.97 -8.03
N MET A 106 -5.86 -19.37 -9.15
CA MET A 106 -5.67 -17.94 -9.37
C MET A 106 -6.40 -17.11 -8.31
N ARG A 107 -7.62 -17.47 -7.95
CA ARG A 107 -8.36 -16.75 -6.90
C ARG A 107 -7.62 -16.81 -5.55
N LEU A 108 -7.14 -17.99 -5.16
CA LEU A 108 -6.35 -18.16 -3.94
C LEU A 108 -5.07 -17.31 -3.97
N ALA A 109 -4.38 -17.24 -5.13
CA ALA A 109 -3.22 -16.38 -5.28
C ALA A 109 -3.57 -14.89 -5.12
N VAL A 110 -4.68 -14.43 -5.72
CA VAL A 110 -5.16 -13.05 -5.55
C VAL A 110 -5.53 -12.75 -4.11
N GLU A 111 -6.27 -13.64 -3.45
CA GLU A 111 -6.68 -13.49 -2.05
C GLU A 111 -5.48 -13.44 -1.10
N ALA A 112 -4.46 -14.27 -1.34
CA ALA A 112 -3.22 -14.28 -0.56
C ALA A 112 -2.42 -12.97 -0.67
N HIS A 113 -2.58 -12.24 -1.78
CA HIS A 113 -1.94 -10.93 -2.02
C HIS A 113 -2.92 -9.76 -1.94
N ALA A 114 -4.14 -9.99 -1.44
CA ALA A 114 -5.15 -8.94 -1.36
C ALA A 114 -4.69 -7.83 -0.39
N GLY A 115 -4.70 -6.60 -0.87
CA GLY A 115 -4.24 -5.43 -0.11
C GLY A 115 -2.75 -5.14 -0.21
N ASP A 116 -1.96 -5.98 -0.89
CA ASP A 116 -0.59 -5.65 -1.27
C ASP A 116 -0.63 -4.87 -2.60
N PRO A 117 -0.30 -3.56 -2.62
CA PRO A 117 -0.23 -2.79 -3.86
C PRO A 117 0.96 -3.21 -4.74
N GLY A 118 1.80 -4.14 -4.29
CA GLY A 118 3.05 -4.51 -4.93
C GLY A 118 4.16 -3.50 -4.63
N VAL A 119 5.15 -3.46 -5.51
CA VAL A 119 6.27 -2.53 -5.38
C VAL A 119 5.78 -1.11 -5.67
N VAL A 120 5.78 -0.26 -4.64
CA VAL A 120 5.45 1.16 -4.76
C VAL A 120 6.71 1.95 -5.10
N THR A 121 6.75 2.57 -6.27
CA THR A 121 7.82 3.51 -6.64
C THR A 121 7.82 4.69 -5.66
N LEU A 122 8.96 4.97 -5.02
CA LEU A 122 9.09 6.17 -4.19
C LEU A 122 8.84 7.41 -5.06
N ARG A 123 7.87 8.22 -4.65
CA ARG A 123 7.46 9.44 -5.36
C ARG A 123 7.57 10.66 -4.47
N ARG A 124 7.78 11.82 -5.08
CA ARG A 124 7.55 13.11 -4.40
C ARG A 124 6.06 13.36 -4.18
N LEU A 125 5.75 14.30 -3.29
CA LEU A 125 4.42 14.89 -3.20
C LEU A 125 4.11 15.68 -4.47
N THR A 126 2.85 15.65 -4.91
CA THR A 126 2.34 16.59 -5.91
C THR A 126 2.39 18.02 -5.37
N ASN A 127 2.30 19.01 -6.24
CA ASN A 127 2.30 20.41 -5.83
C ASN A 127 1.13 20.72 -4.88
N ALA A 128 -0.05 20.16 -5.18
CA ALA A 128 -1.23 20.28 -4.33
C ALA A 128 -1.06 19.56 -2.98
N GLU A 129 -0.49 18.35 -2.99
CA GLU A 129 -0.18 17.60 -1.75
C GLU A 129 0.86 18.34 -0.89
N TYR A 130 1.85 18.97 -1.50
CA TYR A 130 2.87 19.75 -0.79
C TYR A 130 2.25 20.95 -0.07
N ASP A 131 1.47 21.77 -0.76
CA ASP A 131 0.82 22.94 -0.14
C ASP A 131 -0.20 22.53 0.92
N ALA A 132 -0.97 21.45 0.70
CA ALA A 132 -1.86 20.91 1.71
C ALA A 132 -1.09 20.44 2.96
N THR A 133 0.01 19.72 2.78
CA THR A 133 0.85 19.25 3.90
C THR A 133 1.44 20.42 4.68
N VAL A 134 1.96 21.45 4.00
CA VAL A 134 2.47 22.65 4.66
C VAL A 134 1.35 23.36 5.42
N ARG A 135 0.15 23.50 4.83
CA ARG A 135 -1.01 24.10 5.50
C ARG A 135 -1.39 23.32 6.75
N ASP A 136 -1.43 21.99 6.68
CA ASP A 136 -1.81 21.13 7.81
C ASP A 136 -0.79 21.19 8.94
N LEU A 137 0.52 21.28 8.61
CA LEU A 137 1.59 21.37 9.61
C LEU A 137 1.70 22.75 10.27
N THR A 138 1.35 23.81 9.55
CA THR A 138 1.61 25.20 9.97
C THR A 138 0.35 25.98 10.35
N GLY A 139 -0.82 25.49 9.95
CA GLY A 139 -2.10 26.19 10.07
C GLY A 139 -2.29 27.34 9.08
N VAL A 140 -1.35 27.55 8.15
CA VAL A 140 -1.35 28.70 7.24
C VAL A 140 -1.14 28.23 5.80
N ASP A 141 -1.95 28.77 4.89
CA ASP A 141 -1.78 28.56 3.47
C ASP A 141 -0.77 29.56 2.88
N PHE A 142 0.43 29.08 2.56
CA PHE A 142 1.50 29.89 1.98
C PHE A 142 1.57 29.80 0.44
N GLY A 143 0.87 28.83 -0.17
CA GLY A 143 0.91 28.55 -1.60
C GLY A 143 2.33 28.43 -2.17
N LEU A 144 3.22 27.69 -1.50
CA LEU A 144 4.65 27.62 -1.82
C LEU A 144 4.93 26.84 -3.10
N ALA A 145 4.07 25.89 -3.45
CA ALA A 145 4.24 25.06 -4.63
C ALA A 145 3.92 25.79 -5.94
N ARG A 146 3.43 27.04 -5.90
CA ARG A 146 3.15 27.86 -7.10
C ARG A 146 4.38 28.05 -8.00
N ASP A 147 5.57 28.02 -7.42
CA ASP A 147 6.84 28.22 -8.11
C ASP A 147 7.49 26.88 -8.52
N PHE A 148 6.81 25.76 -8.26
CA PHE A 148 7.30 24.42 -8.61
C PHE A 148 7.00 24.11 -10.06
N ASP A 149 7.71 23.11 -10.57
CA ASP A 149 7.42 22.58 -11.89
C ASP A 149 6.05 21.89 -11.86
N PRO A 150 5.26 21.97 -12.94
CA PRO A 150 4.02 21.23 -13.03
C PRO A 150 4.24 19.74 -12.75
N ASP A 151 3.31 19.13 -12.03
CA ASP A 151 3.33 17.69 -11.85
C ASP A 151 3.21 16.99 -13.20
N GLY A 152 4.08 16.02 -13.44
CA GLY A 152 4.02 15.21 -14.65
C GLY A 152 2.74 14.38 -14.66
N GLY A 153 1.99 14.42 -15.75
CA GLY A 153 0.89 13.51 -15.99
C GLY A 153 1.45 12.19 -16.54
N GLY A 154 1.26 11.08 -15.83
CA GLY A 154 1.77 9.76 -16.22
C GLY A 154 1.09 9.14 -17.45
N GLY A 155 0.47 9.93 -18.33
CA GLY A 155 -0.36 9.48 -19.45
C GLY A 155 -1.77 9.03 -19.04
N GLU A 156 -1.93 8.53 -17.83
CA GLU A 156 -3.18 7.94 -17.32
C GLU A 156 -4.18 8.96 -16.72
N GLY A 157 -3.91 10.26 -16.86
CA GLY A 157 -4.80 11.33 -16.36
C GLY A 157 -4.74 11.60 -14.84
N PHE A 158 -3.90 10.87 -14.10
CA PHE A 158 -3.65 11.11 -12.68
C PHE A 158 -2.37 11.93 -12.48
N SER A 159 -2.40 12.81 -11.47
CA SER A 159 -1.26 13.65 -11.08
C SER A 159 -0.34 13.01 -10.04
N ASN A 160 -0.73 11.87 -9.46
CA ASN A 160 0.00 11.19 -8.37
C ASN A 160 0.71 9.90 -8.81
N THR A 161 0.91 9.71 -10.11
CA THR A 161 1.61 8.54 -10.67
C THR A 161 3.07 8.55 -10.26
N GLY A 162 3.51 7.51 -9.52
CA GLY A 162 4.84 7.48 -8.92
C GLY A 162 5.99 7.51 -9.93
N ASP A 163 5.82 6.88 -11.08
CA ASP A 163 6.87 6.71 -12.10
C ASP A 163 7.28 8.02 -12.79
N VAL A 164 6.46 9.07 -12.71
CA VAL A 164 6.74 10.39 -13.28
C VAL A 164 7.03 11.46 -12.22
N LEU A 165 6.84 11.13 -10.93
CA LEU A 165 7.02 12.04 -9.81
C LEU A 165 8.38 11.80 -9.12
N PHE A 166 9.45 11.98 -9.90
CA PHE A 166 10.82 11.97 -9.37
C PHE A 166 11.27 13.38 -8.94
N VAL A 167 12.32 13.45 -8.12
CA VAL A 167 12.95 14.70 -7.71
C VAL A 167 14.10 15.03 -8.65
N SER A 168 13.92 16.04 -9.50
CA SER A 168 15.00 16.59 -10.33
C SER A 168 15.85 17.58 -9.52
N PRO A 169 17.09 17.91 -9.95
CA PRO A 169 17.90 18.95 -9.31
C PRO A 169 17.16 20.29 -9.21
N ARG A 170 16.43 20.68 -10.27
CA ARG A 170 15.61 21.88 -10.27
C ARG A 170 14.49 21.82 -9.23
N GLN A 171 13.81 20.67 -9.11
CA GLN A 171 12.77 20.48 -8.10
C GLN A 171 13.34 20.58 -6.67
N PHE A 172 14.55 20.06 -6.45
CA PHE A 172 15.24 20.17 -5.17
C PHE A 172 15.54 21.63 -4.80
N ASP A 173 16.02 22.43 -5.76
CA ASP A 173 16.23 23.87 -5.55
C ASP A 173 14.93 24.60 -5.18
N ARG A 174 13.80 24.20 -5.80
CA ARG A 174 12.48 24.74 -5.45
C ARG A 174 12.06 24.38 -4.02
N TYR A 175 12.31 23.15 -3.57
CA TYR A 175 12.07 22.78 -2.17
C TYR A 175 12.94 23.58 -1.18
N LEU A 176 14.22 23.81 -1.49
CA LEU A 176 15.08 24.65 -0.66
C LEU A 176 14.59 26.10 -0.62
N SER A 177 14.15 26.63 -1.75
CA SER A 177 13.61 27.99 -1.82
C SER A 177 12.30 28.12 -1.05
N ALA A 178 11.40 27.14 -1.17
CA ALA A 178 10.15 27.08 -0.41
C ALA A 178 10.43 26.99 1.10
N ALA A 179 11.38 26.15 1.52
CA ALA A 179 11.77 26.03 2.93
C ALA A 179 12.33 27.35 3.49
N ARG A 180 13.14 28.08 2.72
CA ARG A 180 13.62 29.42 3.11
C ARG A 180 12.48 30.43 3.22
N SER A 181 11.56 30.43 2.25
CA SER A 181 10.38 31.28 2.30
C SER A 181 9.54 30.97 3.53
N LEU A 182 9.28 29.70 3.82
CA LEU A 182 8.54 29.28 5.00
C LEU A 182 9.25 29.67 6.31
N ALA A 183 10.58 29.57 6.36
CA ALA A 183 11.37 29.98 7.52
C ALA A 183 11.24 31.49 7.83
N ASP A 184 11.04 32.34 6.81
CA ASP A 184 10.79 33.77 7.03
C ASP A 184 9.41 34.05 7.67
N HIS A 185 8.53 33.06 7.75
CA HIS A 185 7.24 33.11 8.44
C HIS A 185 7.27 32.41 9.81
N ALA A 186 8.40 31.83 10.20
CA ALA A 186 8.53 31.11 11.45
C ALA A 186 9.22 31.96 12.53
N SER A 187 8.67 31.93 13.74
CA SER A 187 9.34 32.40 14.95
C SER A 187 9.65 31.24 15.88
N ILE A 188 10.88 31.20 16.38
CA ILE A 188 11.32 30.29 17.43
C ILE A 188 11.57 31.12 18.68
N LEU A 189 10.88 30.81 19.78
CA LEU A 189 11.04 31.49 21.06
C LEU A 189 11.00 30.48 22.22
N PRO A 190 11.73 30.75 23.33
CA PRO A 190 11.56 29.99 24.57
C PRO A 190 10.11 30.01 25.04
N GLY A 191 9.59 28.85 25.45
CA GLY A 191 8.22 28.69 25.97
C GLY A 191 7.13 28.46 24.93
N THR A 192 7.30 28.92 23.67
CA THR A 192 6.30 28.69 22.60
C THR A 192 6.77 27.71 21.53
N GLY A 193 8.07 27.43 21.42
CA GLY A 193 8.61 26.59 20.36
C GLY A 193 8.55 27.28 19.00
N ILE A 194 8.30 26.51 17.93
CA ILE A 194 8.15 27.01 16.56
C ILE A 194 6.69 27.45 16.36
N VAL A 195 6.50 28.70 15.95
CA VAL A 195 5.20 29.27 15.60
C VAL A 195 5.28 29.85 14.19
N PHE A 196 4.32 29.51 13.34
CA PHE A 196 4.20 30.04 11.98
C PHE A 196 3.20 31.19 11.92
N HIS A 197 3.51 32.20 11.11
CA HIS A 197 2.74 33.44 10.99
C HIS A 197 2.29 33.67 9.54
N PRO A 198 1.06 34.17 9.30
CA PRO A 198 0.62 34.55 7.96
C PRO A 198 1.50 35.64 7.33
N GLN A 199 1.96 36.59 8.14
CA GLN A 199 2.85 37.66 7.70
C GLN A 199 4.31 37.23 7.79
N ARG A 200 5.13 37.77 6.86
CA ARG A 200 6.57 37.57 6.88
C ARG A 200 7.16 38.27 8.10
N VAL A 201 7.81 37.49 8.97
CA VAL A 201 8.55 37.98 10.15
C VAL A 201 10.01 38.30 9.77
N GLY A 202 10.55 37.55 8.81
CA GLY A 202 11.92 37.69 8.31
C GLY A 202 12.99 37.25 9.32
N ARG A 203 14.26 37.49 8.96
CA ARG A 203 15.40 37.22 9.83
C ARG A 203 15.44 38.25 10.96
N ARG A 204 15.29 37.78 12.20
CA ARG A 204 15.40 38.62 13.39
C ARG A 204 16.87 38.80 13.77
N GLY A 205 17.27 40.05 14.02
CA GLY A 205 18.60 40.37 14.55
C GLY A 205 18.78 39.89 16.00
N PRO A 206 20.01 39.82 16.51
CA PRO A 206 20.28 39.37 17.88
C PRO A 206 19.57 40.19 18.96
N GLU A 207 19.45 41.50 18.78
CA GLU A 207 18.75 42.40 19.71
C GLU A 207 17.24 42.15 19.71
N GLN A 208 16.63 42.08 18.52
CA GLN A 208 15.21 41.81 18.37
C GLN A 208 14.80 40.45 18.95
N LEU A 209 15.65 39.42 18.81
CA LEU A 209 15.45 38.12 19.46
C LEU A 209 15.52 38.24 20.98
N ARG A 210 16.45 39.03 21.51
CA ARG A 210 16.64 39.23 22.94
C ARG A 210 15.43 39.92 23.57
N ASP A 211 14.96 41.01 22.95
CA ASP A 211 13.80 41.78 23.43
C ASP A 211 12.53 40.92 23.43
N GLN A 212 12.30 40.17 22.35
CA GLN A 212 11.16 39.26 22.26
C GLN A 212 11.25 38.09 23.24
N ALA A 213 12.44 37.54 23.47
CA ALA A 213 12.64 36.50 24.46
C ALA A 213 12.40 37.03 25.89
N GLN A 214 12.87 38.23 26.21
CA GLN A 214 12.59 38.89 27.49
C GLN A 214 11.09 39.12 27.68
N GLN A 215 10.40 39.63 26.66
CA GLN A 215 8.95 39.82 26.72
C GLN A 215 8.20 38.48 26.87
N ALA A 216 8.60 37.44 26.14
CA ALA A 216 7.99 36.11 26.22
C ALA A 216 8.18 35.49 27.61
N ILE A 217 9.37 35.62 28.19
CA ILE A 217 9.66 35.17 29.56
C ILE A 217 8.79 35.94 30.56
N TYR A 218 8.66 37.26 30.42
CA TYR A 218 7.83 38.07 31.30
C TYR A 218 6.35 37.63 31.25
N VAL A 219 5.79 37.47 30.05
CA VAL A 219 4.40 36.99 29.86
C VAL A 219 4.22 35.58 30.44
N TRP A 220 5.20 34.70 30.26
CA TRP A 220 5.18 33.37 30.85
C TRP A 220 5.17 33.43 32.38
N TYR A 221 6.06 34.23 32.98
CA TYR A 221 6.09 34.44 34.44
C TYR A 221 4.77 34.99 34.96
N GLN A 222 4.17 35.98 34.28
CA GLN A 222 2.87 36.51 34.65
C GLN A 222 1.81 35.40 34.68
N LYS A 223 1.67 34.63 33.59
CA LYS A 223 0.70 33.51 33.52
C LYS A 223 0.95 32.44 34.58
N ALA A 224 2.21 32.09 34.83
CA ALA A 224 2.58 31.10 35.83
C ALA A 224 2.32 31.60 37.26
N ALA A 225 2.50 32.91 37.49
CA ALA A 225 2.25 33.54 38.78
C ALA A 225 0.77 33.82 39.04
N THR A 226 -0.05 34.07 38.00
CA THR A 226 -1.48 34.45 38.13
C THR A 226 -2.27 33.57 39.12
N PRO A 227 -2.13 32.22 39.14
CA PRO A 227 -2.84 31.37 40.10
C PRO A 227 -2.36 31.50 41.56
N HIS A 228 -1.21 32.12 41.79
CA HIS A 228 -0.52 32.23 43.08
C HIS A 228 -0.46 33.67 43.61
N VAL A 229 -0.96 34.64 42.85
CA VAL A 229 -1.11 36.02 43.31
C VAL A 229 -2.32 36.05 44.26
N PRO A 230 -2.18 36.50 45.52
CA PRO A 230 -3.30 36.64 46.44
C PRO A 230 -4.41 37.50 45.82
N LEU A 231 -5.66 37.04 45.87
CA LEU A 231 -6.81 37.76 45.32
C LEU A 231 -7.36 38.84 46.27
N ASP A 232 -6.59 39.16 47.31
CA ASP A 232 -7.08 39.91 48.45
C ASP A 232 -6.60 41.37 48.35
N GLY A 233 -7.46 42.19 47.73
CA GLY A 233 -7.57 43.63 47.96
C GLY A 233 -8.98 43.94 48.43
#